data_AF-A0A6P6WVF3-F1
#
_entry.id   AF-A0A6P6WVF3-F1
#
_cell.length_a   1.000
_cell.length_b   1.000
_cell.length_c   1.000
_cell.angle_alpha   90.00
_cell.angle_beta   90.00
_cell.angle_gamma   90.00
#
_symmetry.space_group_name_H-M   'P 1'
#
loop_
_entity.id
_entity.type
_entity.pdbx_description
1 polymer ?
#
loop_
_entity_poly.entity_id
_entity_poly.type
_entity_poly.pdbx_seq_one_letter_code
_entity_poly.pdbx_strand_id
1 'polypeptide(L)'
;MHVRRLSHFHQRLHLHVLNMFILLVAAVVVQRAAGTCRNYCNSIPINYPFGIDDGCGSPEFRHMLNCSSTDLFFATPSGNYKVQSIDYDKKNLVIFDPAMSTCSILQPHHDFVLSDIQSALIPPSSDTVFVLMNCSIDSPVLNHYKSLCFNFAGHTCDELYGACTSFKLFHLLSNSTPPPCCFTGYGTVKFMSMNILDCTHYTSVYNTDNLKGVGPLDWLYGIKLSYGVPDTGCERCTKSGGTCGFDVETQALLCICSAAVNATRECGAGSVSSTAGQKPWQRTSSFLLTCTVYYSVSVFGYSRQSFVTQFQRD
;
A
#
# COMPACT_ATOMS: atom_id res chain seq x y z
N MET A 1 -6.35 41.67 49.90
CA MET A 1 -5.70 41.33 48.61
C MET A 1 -5.18 39.88 48.53
N HIS A 2 -5.09 39.10 49.62
CA HIS A 2 -4.62 37.71 49.57
C HIS A 2 -5.62 36.67 49.03
N VAL A 3 -6.93 36.83 49.32
CA VAL A 3 -7.96 35.83 48.94
C VAL A 3 -8.17 35.74 47.42
N ARG A 4 -8.09 36.86 46.69
CA ARG A 4 -8.22 36.87 45.21
C ARG A 4 -7.05 36.17 44.50
N ARG A 5 -5.83 36.21 45.05
CA ARG A 5 -4.65 35.54 44.45
C ARG A 5 -4.73 34.01 44.55
N LEU A 6 -5.24 33.47 45.66
CA LEU A 6 -5.46 32.01 45.79
C LEU A 6 -6.53 31.49 44.83
N SER A 7 -7.62 32.26 44.61
CA SER A 7 -8.68 31.87 43.67
C SER A 7 -8.19 31.78 42.21
N HIS A 8 -7.36 32.74 41.77
CA HIS A 8 -6.78 32.72 40.43
C HIS A 8 -5.73 31.61 40.24
N PHE A 9 -5.01 31.24 41.30
CA PHE A 9 -4.04 30.15 41.26
C PHE A 9 -4.73 28.78 41.13
N HIS A 10 -5.78 28.53 41.92
CA HIS A 10 -6.60 27.31 41.79
C HIS A 10 -7.22 27.20 40.39
N GLN A 11 -7.75 28.31 39.86
CA GLN A 11 -8.41 28.30 38.55
C GLN A 11 -7.45 28.05 37.39
N ARG A 12 -6.21 28.54 37.46
CA ARG A 12 -5.16 28.22 36.48
C ARG A 12 -4.70 26.77 36.58
N LEU A 13 -4.56 26.24 37.81
CA LEU A 13 -4.18 24.83 38.03
C LEU A 13 -5.25 23.87 37.48
N HIS A 14 -6.54 24.16 37.69
CA HIS A 14 -7.64 23.37 37.14
C HIS A 14 -7.67 23.38 35.60
N LEU A 15 -7.37 24.52 34.96
CA LEU A 15 -7.32 24.62 33.50
C LEU A 15 -6.16 23.77 32.91
N HIS A 16 -5.00 23.77 33.57
CA HIS A 16 -3.87 22.93 33.15
C HIS A 16 -4.14 21.44 33.32
N VAL A 17 -4.77 21.03 34.43
CA VAL A 17 -5.15 19.63 34.66
C VAL A 17 -6.20 19.18 33.64
N LEU A 18 -7.20 20.02 33.32
CA LEU A 18 -8.20 19.73 32.29
C LEU A 18 -7.56 19.60 30.91
N ASN A 19 -6.63 20.47 30.55
CA ASN A 19 -5.95 20.42 29.24
C ASN A 19 -5.04 19.18 29.13
N MET A 20 -4.31 18.83 30.20
CA MET A 20 -3.57 17.56 30.29
C MET A 20 -4.50 16.35 30.13
N PHE A 21 -5.66 16.36 30.79
CA PHE A 21 -6.63 15.27 30.69
C PHE A 21 -7.23 15.15 29.29
N ILE A 22 -7.53 16.28 28.62
CA ILE A 22 -8.01 16.30 27.23
C ILE A 22 -6.93 15.77 26.28
N LEU A 23 -5.67 16.17 26.45
CA LEU A 23 -4.55 15.67 25.65
C LEU A 23 -4.33 14.16 25.86
N LEU A 24 -4.49 13.68 27.09
CA LEU A 24 -4.32 12.26 27.43
C LEU A 24 -5.47 11.41 26.89
N VAL A 25 -6.71 11.91 26.95
CA VAL A 25 -7.87 11.28 26.31
C VAL A 25 -7.74 11.31 24.78
N ALA A 26 -7.26 12.41 24.20
CA ALA A 26 -7.01 12.50 22.76
C ALA A 26 -5.92 11.51 22.31
N ALA A 27 -4.83 11.35 23.06
CA ALA A 27 -3.80 10.35 22.80
C ALA A 27 -4.36 8.91 22.83
N VAL A 28 -5.19 8.60 23.83
CA VAL A 28 -5.85 7.29 23.97
C VAL A 28 -6.89 7.05 22.86
N VAL A 29 -7.59 8.08 22.40
CA VAL A 29 -8.56 7.98 21.30
C VAL A 29 -7.87 7.83 19.95
N VAL A 30 -6.76 8.52 19.70
CA VAL A 30 -5.95 8.37 18.48
C VAL A 30 -5.34 6.96 18.40
N GLN A 31 -4.89 6.40 19.53
CA GLN A 31 -4.44 5.00 19.59
C GLN A 31 -5.57 3.98 19.34
N ARG A 32 -6.84 4.37 19.53
CA ARG A 32 -8.01 3.49 19.34
C ARG A 32 -8.71 3.63 17.99
N ALA A 33 -8.22 4.50 17.11
CA ALA A 33 -8.59 4.45 15.69
C ALA A 33 -7.90 3.28 14.94
N ALA A 34 -6.89 2.66 15.55
CA ALA A 34 -6.29 1.42 15.07
C ALA A 34 -7.13 0.21 15.54
N GLY A 35 -8.22 -0.09 14.83
CA GLY A 35 -9.14 -1.15 15.26
C GLY A 35 -9.56 -2.15 14.20
N THR A 36 -9.35 -1.87 12.91
CA THR A 36 -9.74 -2.78 11.83
C THR A 36 -8.86 -2.55 10.61
N CYS A 37 -8.19 -3.60 10.14
CA CYS A 37 -7.48 -3.59 8.86
C CYS A 37 -8.47 -3.37 7.71
N ARG A 38 -8.20 -2.40 6.83
CA ARG A 38 -8.93 -2.26 5.58
C ARG A 38 -8.62 -3.47 4.70
N ASN A 39 -9.68 -4.15 4.29
CA ASN A 39 -9.64 -5.33 3.42
C ASN A 39 -10.02 -5.01 1.97
N TYR A 40 -10.21 -3.74 1.64
CA TYR A 40 -10.45 -3.28 0.27
C TYR A 40 -9.75 -1.94 0.04
N CYS A 41 -9.21 -1.77 -1.15
CA CYS A 41 -8.83 -0.49 -1.72
C CYS A 41 -9.71 -0.23 -2.94
N ASN A 42 -10.71 0.64 -2.79
CA ASN A 42 -11.79 0.81 -3.77
C ASN A 42 -12.47 -0.55 -4.09
N SER A 43 -12.30 -1.09 -5.30
CA SER A 43 -12.86 -2.38 -5.72
C SER A 43 -11.89 -3.56 -5.60
N ILE A 44 -10.64 -3.33 -5.18
CA ILE A 44 -9.60 -4.36 -5.11
C ILE A 44 -9.59 -4.94 -3.68
N PRO A 45 -9.88 -6.25 -3.49
CA PRO A 45 -9.75 -6.89 -2.19
C PRO A 45 -8.28 -6.95 -1.75
N ILE A 46 -8.04 -6.69 -0.47
CA ILE A 46 -6.74 -6.78 0.19
C ILE A 46 -6.79 -7.91 1.20
N ASN A 47 -6.19 -9.03 0.83
CA ASN A 47 -6.04 -10.22 1.66
C ASN A 47 -4.57 -10.48 2.00
N TYR A 48 -4.35 -11.30 3.02
CA TYR A 48 -3.03 -11.85 3.37
C TYR A 48 -2.36 -12.47 2.12
N PRO A 49 -1.06 -12.22 1.88
CA PRO A 49 -0.06 -11.66 2.79
C PRO A 49 0.02 -10.13 2.79
N PHE A 50 -0.74 -9.45 1.95
CA PHE A 50 -0.68 -7.99 1.84
C PHE A 50 -1.48 -7.29 2.95
N GLY A 51 -1.06 -6.06 3.25
CA GLY A 51 -1.79 -5.11 4.09
C GLY A 51 -1.56 -3.69 3.57
N ILE A 52 -2.56 -2.83 3.72
CA ILE A 52 -2.49 -1.40 3.36
C ILE A 52 -2.47 -0.49 4.59
N ASP A 53 -2.74 -1.06 5.76
CA ASP A 53 -2.66 -0.39 7.06
C ASP A 53 -1.48 -0.98 7.84
N ASP A 54 -0.82 -0.15 8.63
CA ASP A 54 0.34 -0.60 9.38
C ASP A 54 -0.08 -1.59 10.48
N GLY A 55 0.67 -2.68 10.61
CA GLY A 55 0.34 -3.82 11.49
C GLY A 55 -0.65 -4.83 10.89
N CYS A 56 -1.07 -4.69 9.64
CA CYS A 56 -1.95 -5.63 8.94
C CYS A 56 -1.20 -6.46 7.90
N GLY A 57 -1.63 -7.71 7.68
CA GLY A 57 -1.00 -8.62 6.72
C GLY A 57 0.27 -9.27 7.27
N SER A 58 1.21 -9.59 6.40
CA SER A 58 2.52 -10.13 6.77
C SER A 58 3.53 -9.00 6.99
N PRO A 59 4.38 -9.04 8.04
CA PRO A 59 5.43 -8.04 8.26
C PRO A 59 6.41 -7.97 7.08
N GLU A 60 6.62 -9.07 6.37
CA GLU A 60 7.50 -9.14 5.19
C GLU A 60 6.97 -8.32 3.99
N PHE A 61 5.65 -8.07 3.94
CA PHE A 61 4.98 -7.30 2.90
C PHE A 61 4.63 -5.87 3.35
N ARG A 62 5.09 -5.48 4.54
CA ARG A 62 4.83 -4.16 5.12
C ARG A 62 5.30 -3.05 4.18
N HIS A 63 4.45 -2.04 3.99
CA HIS A 63 4.68 -0.88 3.11
C HIS A 63 4.88 -1.21 1.62
N MET A 64 4.62 -2.44 1.16
CA MET A 64 4.67 -2.76 -0.27
C MET A 64 3.44 -2.25 -1.02
N LEU A 65 2.28 -2.18 -0.38
CA LEU A 65 1.06 -1.64 -0.96
C LEU A 65 0.65 -0.35 -0.27
N ASN A 66 0.25 0.63 -1.07
CA ASN A 66 -0.33 1.88 -0.59
C ASN A 66 -1.67 2.13 -1.30
N CYS A 67 -2.71 2.39 -0.52
CA CYS A 67 -4.04 2.71 -1.02
C CYS A 67 -4.28 4.21 -0.95
N SER A 68 -4.33 4.86 -2.12
CA SER A 68 -4.93 6.19 -2.27
C SER A 68 -6.46 6.08 -2.26
N SER A 69 -7.18 7.20 -2.21
CA SER A 69 -8.65 7.21 -2.21
C SER A 69 -9.29 6.52 -3.43
N THR A 70 -8.57 6.43 -4.55
CA THR A 70 -9.08 5.86 -5.82
C THR A 70 -8.31 4.63 -6.30
N ASP A 71 -7.02 4.53 -5.98
CA ASP A 71 -6.10 3.61 -6.64
C ASP A 71 -5.15 2.94 -5.64
N LEU A 72 -4.83 1.69 -5.93
CA LEU A 72 -3.86 0.88 -5.22
C LEU A 72 -2.51 0.94 -5.94
N PHE A 73 -1.44 1.17 -5.18
CA PHE A 73 -0.08 1.26 -5.71
C PHE A 73 0.84 0.25 -5.03
N PHE A 74 1.73 -0.34 -5.82
CA PHE A 74 2.87 -1.12 -5.36
C PHE A 74 4.09 -0.20 -5.28
N ALA A 75 4.61 0.00 -4.07
CA ALA A 75 5.72 0.89 -3.81
C ALA A 75 7.04 0.16 -3.96
N THR A 76 8.00 0.75 -4.67
CA THR A 76 9.35 0.21 -4.87
C THR A 76 10.38 1.34 -4.75
N PRO A 77 11.70 1.05 -4.67
CA PRO A 77 12.73 2.07 -4.72
C PRO A 77 12.68 2.97 -5.98
N SER A 78 12.19 2.45 -7.10
CA SER A 78 12.09 3.19 -8.36
C SER A 78 10.79 3.99 -8.52
N GLY A 79 9.82 3.83 -7.63
CA GLY A 79 8.56 4.56 -7.70
C GLY A 79 7.34 3.75 -7.28
N ASN A 80 6.16 4.33 -7.50
CA ASN A 80 4.86 3.75 -7.18
C ASN A 80 4.16 3.31 -8.47
N TYR A 81 3.83 2.03 -8.54
CA TYR A 81 3.27 1.40 -9.74
C TYR A 81 1.81 1.05 -9.49
N LYS A 82 0.93 1.42 -10.42
CA LYS A 82 -0.50 1.16 -10.23
C LYS A 82 -0.77 -0.34 -10.28
N VAL A 83 -1.41 -0.88 -9.24
CA VAL A 83 -1.86 -2.27 -9.23
C VAL A 83 -3.11 -2.37 -10.11
N GLN A 84 -3.04 -3.20 -11.14
CA GLN A 84 -4.17 -3.48 -12.02
C GLN A 84 -5.05 -4.60 -11.45
N SER A 85 -4.43 -5.66 -10.94
CA SER A 85 -5.15 -6.81 -10.36
C SER A 85 -4.26 -7.60 -9.40
N ILE A 86 -4.91 -8.32 -8.48
CA ILE A 86 -4.29 -9.30 -7.57
C ILE A 86 -5.07 -10.59 -7.70
N ASP A 87 -4.39 -11.67 -8.06
CA ASP A 87 -4.93 -13.03 -8.11
C ASP A 87 -4.33 -13.83 -6.95
N TYR A 88 -5.14 -14.02 -5.92
CA TYR A 88 -4.72 -14.71 -4.69
C TYR A 88 -4.55 -16.23 -4.87
N ASP A 89 -5.28 -16.83 -5.80
CA ASP A 89 -5.22 -18.27 -6.07
C ASP A 89 -3.94 -18.61 -6.83
N LYS A 90 -3.62 -17.81 -7.86
CA LYS A 90 -2.38 -17.94 -8.64
C LYS A 90 -1.18 -17.28 -7.98
N LYS A 91 -1.40 -16.53 -6.89
CA LYS A 91 -0.37 -15.77 -6.15
C LYS A 91 0.40 -14.80 -7.04
N ASN A 92 -0.33 -14.06 -7.86
CA ASN A 92 0.24 -13.07 -8.77
C ASN A 92 -0.39 -11.70 -8.58
N LEU A 93 0.40 -10.65 -8.85
CA LEU A 93 -0.02 -9.27 -8.80
C LEU A 93 0.44 -8.59 -10.09
N VAL A 94 -0.45 -7.90 -10.79
CA VAL A 94 -0.11 -7.20 -12.04
C VAL A 94 -0.03 -5.71 -11.77
N ILE A 95 1.09 -5.09 -12.13
CA ILE A 95 1.31 -3.64 -12.06
C ILE A 95 1.49 -3.03 -13.44
N PHE A 96 1.22 -1.72 -13.51
CA PHE A 96 1.50 -0.88 -14.66
C PHE A 96 2.49 0.21 -14.28
N ASP A 97 3.57 0.34 -15.06
CA ASP A 97 4.47 1.48 -14.98
C ASP A 97 3.99 2.61 -15.90
N PRO A 98 3.59 3.79 -15.37
CA PRO A 98 3.28 4.94 -16.21
C PRO A 98 4.46 5.44 -17.06
N ALA A 99 5.70 5.11 -16.69
CA ALA A 99 6.92 5.48 -17.40
C ALA A 99 7.38 4.41 -18.43
N MET A 100 6.65 3.30 -18.60
CA MET A 100 6.93 2.39 -19.72
C MET A 100 6.21 2.85 -20.99
N SER A 101 6.83 2.64 -22.14
CA SER A 101 6.20 2.94 -23.42
C SER A 101 5.11 1.91 -23.77
N THR A 102 4.11 2.33 -24.55
CA THR A 102 3.00 1.49 -25.03
C THR A 102 2.83 1.67 -26.54
N CYS A 103 1.92 0.93 -27.18
CA CYS A 103 1.69 1.10 -28.62
C CYS A 103 1.27 2.52 -29.03
N SER A 104 0.76 3.33 -28.09
CA SER A 104 0.20 4.67 -28.32
C SER A 104 0.99 5.81 -27.67
N ILE A 105 1.96 5.50 -26.80
CA ILE A 105 2.75 6.52 -26.09
C ILE A 105 4.21 6.06 -25.99
N LEU A 106 5.16 6.92 -26.38
CA LEU A 106 6.57 6.79 -26.02
C LEU A 106 6.81 7.48 -24.69
N GLN A 107 7.43 6.76 -23.75
CA GLN A 107 7.83 7.30 -22.45
C GLN A 107 9.37 7.38 -22.37
N PRO A 108 9.90 8.37 -21.65
CA PRO A 108 11.34 8.52 -21.46
C PRO A 108 11.93 7.33 -20.69
N HIS A 109 13.26 7.21 -20.72
CA HIS A 109 13.95 6.15 -19.98
C HIS A 109 13.59 6.18 -18.49
N HIS A 110 13.30 5.00 -17.95
CA HIS A 110 13.03 4.77 -16.53
C HIS A 110 13.48 3.36 -16.16
N ASP A 111 14.09 3.21 -14.99
CA ASP A 111 14.58 1.92 -14.49
C ASP A 111 13.55 1.32 -13.53
N PHE A 112 13.08 0.10 -13.84
CA PHE A 112 12.24 -0.66 -12.91
C PHE A 112 13.11 -1.40 -11.88
N VAL A 113 13.17 -0.85 -10.66
CA VAL A 113 14.01 -1.38 -9.57
C VAL A 113 13.16 -1.81 -8.39
N LEU A 114 13.38 -3.05 -7.95
CA LEU A 114 12.85 -3.62 -6.71
C LEU A 114 13.92 -3.62 -5.61
N SER A 115 13.50 -3.52 -4.35
CA SER A 115 14.41 -3.76 -3.21
C SER A 115 14.87 -5.23 -3.16
N ASP A 116 15.86 -5.54 -2.33
CA ASP A 116 16.32 -6.92 -2.13
C ASP A 116 15.20 -7.82 -1.61
N ILE A 117 14.41 -7.32 -0.65
CA ILE A 117 13.24 -8.01 -0.09
C ILE A 117 12.18 -8.25 -1.18
N GLN A 118 11.86 -7.24 -1.97
CA GLN A 118 10.88 -7.36 -3.06
C GLN A 118 11.36 -8.33 -4.14
N SER A 119 12.64 -8.27 -4.50
CA SER A 119 13.25 -9.20 -5.46
C SER A 119 13.22 -10.66 -4.99
N ALA A 120 13.21 -10.89 -3.67
CA ALA A 120 13.15 -12.23 -3.10
C ALA A 120 11.70 -12.72 -2.92
N LEU A 121 10.78 -11.86 -2.51
CA LEU A 121 9.42 -12.26 -2.11
C LEU A 121 8.37 -12.09 -3.21
N ILE A 122 8.53 -11.10 -4.09
CA ILE A 122 7.58 -10.74 -5.15
C ILE A 122 8.29 -10.33 -6.45
N PRO A 123 9.19 -11.18 -7.02
CA PRO A 123 9.84 -10.88 -8.29
C PRO A 123 8.85 -10.89 -9.46
N PRO A 124 9.18 -10.25 -10.60
CA PRO A 124 8.48 -10.48 -11.86
C PRO A 124 8.42 -11.96 -12.21
N SER A 125 7.25 -12.39 -12.68
CA SER A 125 6.99 -13.76 -13.09
C SER A 125 7.82 -14.13 -14.33
N SER A 126 8.08 -15.42 -14.53
CA SER A 126 8.87 -15.92 -15.67
C SER A 126 8.26 -15.62 -17.04
N ASP A 127 6.94 -15.43 -17.09
CA ASP A 127 6.20 -15.07 -18.29
C ASP A 127 5.98 -13.55 -18.43
N THR A 128 6.73 -12.74 -17.69
CA THR A 128 6.87 -11.30 -17.89
C THR A 128 8.16 -11.02 -18.66
N VAL A 129 8.03 -10.41 -19.84
CA VAL A 129 9.14 -10.04 -20.72
C VAL A 129 9.27 -8.52 -20.77
N PHE A 130 10.51 -8.06 -20.63
CA PHE A 130 10.89 -6.66 -20.84
C PHE A 130 11.40 -6.51 -22.26
N VAL A 131 11.00 -5.44 -22.92
CA VAL A 131 11.43 -5.10 -24.27
C VAL A 131 12.23 -3.81 -24.20
N LEU A 132 13.52 -3.90 -24.49
CA LEU A 132 14.40 -2.75 -24.64
C LEU A 132 14.31 -2.24 -26.07
N MET A 133 14.08 -0.95 -26.25
CA MET A 133 13.79 -0.36 -27.54
C MET A 133 14.69 0.84 -27.83
N ASN A 134 14.91 1.05 -29.13
CA ASN A 134 15.76 2.09 -29.65
C ASN A 134 17.13 2.10 -28.95
N CYS A 135 17.77 0.94 -28.98
CA CYS A 135 19.11 0.73 -28.45
C CYS A 135 20.17 1.17 -29.46
N SER A 136 21.29 1.66 -28.95
CA SER A 136 22.49 1.92 -29.74
C SER A 136 23.04 0.63 -30.36
N ILE A 137 23.69 0.74 -31.51
CA ILE A 137 24.37 -0.39 -32.15
C ILE A 137 25.53 -0.94 -31.30
N ASP A 138 26.08 -0.10 -30.42
CA ASP A 138 27.15 -0.45 -29.50
C ASP A 138 26.64 -0.97 -28.15
N SER A 139 25.31 -1.10 -28.00
CA SER A 139 24.67 -1.59 -26.78
C SER A 139 25.26 -2.94 -26.31
N PRO A 140 25.50 -3.13 -25.00
CA PRO A 140 26.01 -4.39 -24.48
C PRO A 140 25.12 -5.59 -24.82
N VAL A 141 23.80 -5.42 -24.88
CA VAL A 141 22.85 -6.51 -25.20
C VAL A 141 22.85 -6.89 -26.67
N LEU A 142 23.48 -6.11 -27.55
CA LEU A 142 23.70 -6.50 -28.95
C LEU A 142 25.07 -7.12 -29.19
N ASN A 143 26.01 -6.87 -28.27
CA ASN A 143 27.40 -7.25 -28.37
C ASN A 143 27.75 -8.32 -27.33
N HIS A 144 28.39 -7.93 -26.24
CA HIS A 144 28.95 -8.85 -25.24
C HIS A 144 27.87 -9.72 -24.55
N TYR A 145 26.68 -9.17 -24.32
CA TYR A 145 25.56 -9.83 -23.64
C TYR A 145 24.42 -10.23 -24.57
N LYS A 146 24.72 -10.54 -25.84
CA LYS A 146 23.73 -10.96 -26.84
C LYS A 146 22.86 -12.14 -26.42
N SER A 147 23.39 -13.05 -25.59
CA SER A 147 22.64 -14.21 -25.08
C SER A 147 21.50 -13.84 -24.12
N LEU A 148 21.46 -12.62 -23.60
CA LEU A 148 20.37 -12.13 -22.75
C LEU A 148 19.14 -11.70 -23.57
N CYS A 149 19.31 -11.51 -24.89
CA CYS A 149 18.22 -11.26 -25.81
C CYS A 149 17.65 -12.57 -26.35
N PHE A 150 16.33 -12.67 -26.38
CA PHE A 150 15.64 -13.82 -26.93
C PHE A 150 14.41 -13.39 -27.74
N ASN A 151 13.79 -14.34 -28.44
CA ASN A 151 12.43 -14.18 -28.97
C ASN A 151 11.48 -15.01 -28.09
N PHE A 152 10.26 -14.52 -27.88
CA PHE A 152 9.22 -15.27 -27.16
C PHE A 152 8.03 -15.49 -28.09
N ALA A 153 7.40 -16.66 -27.99
CA ALA A 153 6.20 -17.01 -28.75
C ALA A 153 6.23 -16.77 -30.28
N GLY A 154 7.42 -16.64 -30.88
CA GLY A 154 7.61 -16.33 -32.31
C GLY A 154 7.64 -14.84 -32.66
N HIS A 155 7.51 -13.96 -31.67
CA HIS A 155 7.52 -12.51 -31.87
C HIS A 155 8.93 -11.96 -32.04
N THR A 156 9.03 -10.87 -32.80
CA THR A 156 10.28 -10.14 -33.07
C THR A 156 10.09 -8.64 -32.85
N CYS A 157 11.20 -7.92 -32.69
CA CYS A 157 11.17 -6.46 -32.58
C CYS A 157 10.61 -5.77 -33.83
N ASP A 158 10.85 -6.33 -35.02
CA ASP A 158 10.33 -5.77 -36.28
C ASP A 158 8.79 -5.80 -36.33
N GLU A 159 8.19 -6.86 -35.80
CA GLU A 159 6.73 -6.95 -35.66
C GLU A 159 6.19 -5.85 -34.73
N LEU A 160 6.85 -5.67 -33.58
CA LEU A 160 6.48 -4.65 -32.59
C LEU A 160 6.56 -3.23 -33.17
N TYR A 161 7.66 -2.91 -33.84
CA TYR A 161 7.87 -1.61 -34.48
C TYR A 161 6.94 -1.37 -35.68
N GLY A 162 6.53 -2.43 -36.38
CA GLY A 162 5.58 -2.34 -37.48
C GLY A 162 4.12 -2.18 -37.03
N ALA A 163 3.74 -2.79 -35.91
CA ALA A 163 2.36 -2.86 -35.44
C ALA A 163 1.93 -1.63 -34.61
N CYS A 164 2.79 -1.16 -33.70
CA CYS A 164 2.46 -0.06 -32.79
C CYS A 164 2.75 1.31 -33.42
N THR A 165 1.82 2.26 -33.29
CA THR A 165 1.97 3.62 -33.87
C THR A 165 3.15 4.39 -33.26
N SER A 166 3.34 4.31 -31.95
CA SER A 166 4.43 5.00 -31.26
C SER A 166 5.79 4.42 -31.58
N PHE A 167 5.90 3.10 -31.74
CA PHE A 167 7.19 2.46 -32.02
C PHE A 167 7.58 2.60 -33.49
N LYS A 168 6.61 2.74 -34.40
CA LYS A 168 6.86 3.01 -35.81
C LYS A 168 7.64 4.31 -36.04
N LEU A 169 7.59 5.26 -35.10
CA LEU A 169 8.42 6.48 -35.16
C LEU A 169 9.92 6.15 -35.26
N PHE A 170 10.38 5.06 -34.67
CA PHE A 170 11.77 4.64 -34.77
C PHE A 170 12.18 4.29 -36.21
N HIS A 171 11.30 3.64 -36.98
CA HIS A 171 11.52 3.40 -38.41
C HIS A 171 11.51 4.68 -39.24
N LEU A 172 10.63 5.63 -38.92
CA LEU A 172 10.52 6.88 -39.68
C LEU A 172 11.74 7.77 -39.51
N LEU A 173 12.36 7.71 -38.33
CA LEU A 173 13.56 8.49 -38.00
C LEU A 173 14.85 7.80 -38.50
N SER A 174 14.84 6.48 -38.70
CA SER A 174 15.98 5.74 -39.22
C SER A 174 15.83 5.46 -40.72
N ASN A 175 16.52 6.24 -41.55
CA ASN A 175 16.45 6.23 -43.02
C ASN A 175 16.82 4.88 -43.72
N SER A 176 17.07 3.79 -42.98
CA SER A 176 17.41 2.49 -43.59
C SER A 176 17.10 1.26 -42.73
N THR A 177 17.23 1.35 -41.40
CA THR A 177 17.16 0.18 -40.51
C THR A 177 16.57 0.60 -39.17
N PRO A 178 15.50 -0.04 -38.66
CA PRO A 178 15.02 0.25 -37.31
C PRO A 178 16.16 0.10 -36.28
N PRO A 179 16.20 0.97 -35.27
CA PRO A 179 17.20 0.88 -34.22
C PRO A 179 17.01 -0.44 -33.46
N PRO A 180 18.10 -1.13 -33.10
CA PRO A 180 18.02 -2.43 -32.44
C PRO A 180 17.09 -2.46 -31.22
N CYS A 181 16.51 -3.63 -30.97
CA CYS A 181 15.68 -3.92 -29.80
C CYS A 181 16.02 -5.31 -29.26
N CYS A 182 15.69 -5.55 -27.99
CA CYS A 182 16.01 -6.77 -27.28
C CYS A 182 14.86 -7.16 -26.35
N PHE A 183 14.27 -8.34 -26.53
CA PHE A 183 13.42 -8.94 -25.50
C PHE A 183 14.31 -9.63 -24.47
N THR A 184 14.04 -9.37 -23.20
CA THR A 184 14.84 -9.89 -22.10
C THR A 184 14.00 -10.12 -20.85
N GLY A 185 14.57 -10.82 -19.86
CA GLY A 185 13.91 -11.05 -18.58
C GLY A 185 14.26 -9.97 -17.54
N TYR A 186 13.58 -10.00 -16.41
CA TYR A 186 13.85 -9.06 -15.30
C TYR A 186 15.30 -9.11 -14.80
N GLY A 187 15.96 -10.28 -14.88
CA GLY A 187 17.37 -10.41 -14.47
C GLY A 187 18.29 -9.41 -15.17
N THR A 188 18.09 -9.14 -16.45
CA THR A 188 18.90 -8.18 -17.22
C THR A 188 18.69 -6.75 -16.72
N VAL A 189 17.43 -6.30 -16.65
CA VAL A 189 17.08 -4.93 -16.24
C VAL A 189 17.26 -4.67 -14.75
N LYS A 190 17.32 -5.73 -13.93
CA LYS A 190 17.68 -5.65 -12.51
C LYS A 190 19.14 -5.25 -12.31
N PHE A 191 20.06 -5.80 -13.13
CA PHE A 191 21.50 -5.60 -12.95
C PHE A 191 22.10 -4.54 -13.85
N MET A 192 21.45 -4.21 -14.97
CA MET A 192 21.89 -3.19 -15.91
C MET A 192 20.77 -2.18 -16.11
N SER A 193 21.03 -0.93 -15.75
CA SER A 193 20.12 0.18 -16.01
C SER A 193 19.99 0.43 -17.51
N MET A 194 18.93 1.14 -17.89
CA MET A 194 18.67 1.53 -19.27
C MET A 194 19.85 2.31 -19.90
N ASN A 195 20.53 3.13 -19.09
CA ASN A 195 21.73 3.86 -19.49
C ASN A 195 22.93 2.95 -19.76
N ILE A 196 23.13 1.90 -18.96
CA ILE A 196 24.20 0.91 -19.20
C ILE A 196 23.88 0.09 -20.46
N LEU A 197 22.61 -0.25 -20.64
CA LEU A 197 22.11 -0.97 -21.80
C LEU A 197 22.14 -0.11 -23.07
N ASP A 198 22.36 1.20 -22.96
CA ASP A 198 22.36 2.17 -24.07
C ASP A 198 21.08 2.06 -24.92
N CYS A 199 19.95 1.94 -24.24
CA CYS A 199 18.61 1.96 -24.80
C CYS A 199 17.86 3.18 -24.27
N THR A 200 16.84 3.64 -24.99
CA THR A 200 16.17 4.90 -24.63
C THR A 200 14.75 4.71 -24.11
N HIS A 201 14.14 3.55 -24.42
CA HIS A 201 12.77 3.24 -24.08
C HIS A 201 12.69 1.78 -23.67
N TYR A 202 11.71 1.47 -22.81
CA TYR A 202 11.32 0.09 -22.57
C TYR A 202 9.81 -0.06 -22.52
N THR A 203 9.36 -1.29 -22.77
CA THR A 203 7.99 -1.72 -22.48
C THR A 203 8.04 -3.09 -21.82
N SER A 204 6.91 -3.53 -21.27
CA SER A 204 6.80 -4.86 -20.67
C SER A 204 5.45 -5.49 -21.00
N VAL A 205 5.49 -6.80 -21.17
CA VAL A 205 4.32 -7.63 -21.42
C VAL A 205 4.35 -8.85 -20.53
N TYR A 206 3.17 -9.33 -20.15
CA TYR A 206 3.03 -10.54 -19.35
C TYR A 206 2.10 -11.53 -20.05
N ASN A 207 1.98 -12.75 -19.50
CA ASN A 207 1.19 -13.82 -20.09
C ASN A 207 1.75 -14.28 -21.44
N THR A 208 3.08 -14.22 -21.62
CA THR A 208 3.76 -14.45 -22.89
C THR A 208 3.53 -15.85 -23.47
N ASP A 209 3.29 -16.85 -22.61
CA ASP A 209 2.94 -18.21 -23.02
C ASP A 209 1.66 -18.28 -23.88
N ASN A 210 0.76 -17.31 -23.72
CA ASN A 210 -0.52 -17.23 -24.44
C ASN A 210 -0.52 -16.23 -25.61
N LEU A 211 0.63 -15.63 -25.93
CA LEU A 211 0.72 -14.63 -27.00
C LEU A 211 1.03 -15.21 -28.38
N LYS A 212 1.24 -16.53 -28.51
CA LYS A 212 1.54 -17.15 -29.79
C LYS A 212 0.42 -16.89 -30.82
N GLY A 213 0.76 -16.15 -31.88
CA GLY A 213 -0.19 -15.76 -32.93
C GLY A 213 -1.08 -14.57 -32.59
N VAL A 214 -0.85 -13.91 -31.44
CA VAL A 214 -1.52 -12.68 -31.01
C VAL A 214 -0.61 -11.50 -31.33
N GLY A 215 -1.09 -10.52 -32.10
CA GLY A 215 -0.27 -9.37 -32.49
C GLY A 215 -0.02 -8.36 -31.36
N PRO A 216 1.00 -7.49 -31.47
CA PRO A 216 1.38 -6.55 -30.42
C PRO A 216 0.27 -5.62 -29.91
N LEU A 217 -0.70 -5.27 -30.77
CA LEU A 217 -1.82 -4.43 -30.40
C LEU A 217 -2.75 -5.06 -29.34
N ASP A 218 -2.79 -6.39 -29.30
CA ASP A 218 -3.66 -7.17 -28.41
C ASP A 218 -2.89 -7.82 -27.25
N TRP A 219 -1.61 -7.46 -27.07
CA TRP A 219 -0.81 -7.95 -25.96
C TRP A 219 -1.26 -7.37 -24.62
N LEU A 220 -0.98 -8.12 -23.54
CA LEU A 220 -1.20 -7.66 -22.18
C LEU A 220 0.03 -6.90 -21.68
N TYR A 221 -0.06 -5.57 -21.69
CA TYR A 221 1.01 -4.68 -21.23
C TYR A 221 0.98 -4.48 -19.71
N GLY A 222 2.13 -4.67 -19.08
CA GLY A 222 2.30 -4.59 -17.63
C GLY A 222 3.36 -5.55 -17.13
N ILE A 223 3.64 -5.47 -15.82
CA ILE A 223 4.60 -6.33 -15.14
C ILE A 223 3.80 -7.24 -14.21
N LYS A 224 3.79 -8.55 -14.49
CA LYS A 224 3.20 -9.52 -13.57
C LYS A 224 4.27 -9.95 -12.57
N LEU A 225 3.97 -9.82 -11.29
CA LEU A 225 4.80 -10.24 -10.17
C LEU A 225 4.20 -11.52 -9.58
N SER A 226 5.05 -12.46 -9.17
CA SER A 226 4.66 -13.68 -8.47
C SER A 226 5.12 -13.59 -7.03
N TYR A 227 4.23 -13.83 -6.06
CA TYR A 227 4.56 -13.70 -4.64
C TYR A 227 4.45 -14.99 -3.85
N GLY A 228 5.32 -15.12 -2.85
CA GLY A 228 5.22 -16.16 -1.82
C GLY A 228 4.25 -15.77 -0.70
N VAL A 229 3.50 -16.75 -0.17
CA VAL A 229 2.68 -16.53 1.03
C VAL A 229 3.43 -17.12 2.23
N PRO A 230 3.81 -16.32 3.23
CA PRO A 230 4.56 -16.83 4.39
C PRO A 230 3.70 -17.76 5.25
N ASP A 231 4.27 -18.87 5.72
CA ASP A 231 3.60 -19.79 6.65
C ASP A 231 3.73 -19.29 8.09
N THR A 232 2.88 -18.33 8.44
CA THR A 232 2.89 -17.63 9.73
C THR A 232 1.77 -18.10 10.66
N GLY A 233 0.99 -19.12 10.26
CA GLY A 233 -0.20 -19.54 11.01
C GLY A 233 -1.42 -18.61 10.86
N CYS A 234 -1.39 -17.69 9.89
CA CYS A 234 -2.52 -16.81 9.55
C CYS A 234 -3.81 -17.60 9.24
N GLU A 235 -3.70 -18.82 8.73
CA GLU A 235 -4.84 -19.70 8.45
C GLU A 235 -5.71 -19.96 9.70
N ARG A 236 -5.10 -20.13 10.88
CA ARG A 236 -5.86 -20.35 12.13
C ARG A 236 -6.60 -19.08 12.56
N CYS A 237 -5.93 -17.93 12.44
CA CYS A 237 -6.52 -16.64 12.77
C CYS A 237 -7.76 -16.36 11.91
N THR A 238 -7.62 -16.50 10.59
CA THR A 238 -8.73 -16.31 9.64
C THR A 238 -9.88 -17.28 9.88
N LYS A 239 -9.59 -18.57 10.15
CA LYS A 239 -10.61 -19.58 10.52
C LYS A 239 -11.39 -19.23 11.79
N SER A 240 -10.74 -18.56 12.75
CA SER A 240 -11.40 -18.08 13.98
C SER A 240 -12.19 -16.77 13.79
N GLY A 241 -12.23 -16.21 12.58
CA GLY A 241 -12.90 -14.95 12.26
C GLY A 241 -12.06 -13.69 12.51
N GLY A 242 -10.77 -13.85 12.82
CA GLY A 242 -9.83 -12.76 13.00
C GLY A 242 -9.15 -12.32 11.70
N THR A 243 -8.47 -11.17 11.76
CA THR A 243 -7.62 -10.67 10.68
C THR A 243 -6.15 -10.82 11.04
N CYS A 244 -5.35 -11.31 10.10
CA CYS A 244 -3.91 -11.47 10.32
C CYS A 244 -3.19 -10.13 10.29
N GLY A 245 -2.29 -9.95 11.24
CA GLY A 245 -1.45 -8.78 11.35
C GLY A 245 -0.17 -9.08 12.10
N PHE A 246 0.51 -8.02 12.49
CA PHE A 246 1.73 -8.07 13.27
C PHE A 246 1.84 -6.84 14.17
N ASP A 247 2.61 -6.97 15.23
CA ASP A 247 2.96 -5.85 16.10
C ASP A 247 3.99 -4.96 15.41
N VAL A 248 3.70 -3.66 15.24
CA VAL A 248 4.51 -2.75 14.43
C VAL A 248 5.91 -2.51 14.99
N GLU A 249 6.10 -2.69 16.31
CA GLU A 249 7.36 -2.46 17.00
C GLU A 249 8.24 -3.72 16.98
N THR A 250 7.66 -4.87 17.34
CA THR A 250 8.38 -6.14 17.46
C THR A 250 8.36 -6.99 16.19
N GLN A 251 7.51 -6.65 15.20
CA GLN A 251 7.21 -7.44 14.00
C GLN A 251 6.63 -8.84 14.32
N ALA A 252 6.23 -9.07 15.57
CA ALA A 252 5.67 -10.35 15.99
C ALA A 252 4.26 -10.55 15.42
N LEU A 253 3.95 -11.77 15.00
CA LEU A 253 2.66 -12.11 14.43
C LEU A 253 1.52 -11.94 15.43
N LEU A 254 0.40 -11.41 14.94
CA LEU A 254 -0.78 -11.06 15.72
C LEU A 254 -2.05 -11.49 14.98
N CYS A 255 -3.02 -11.98 15.74
CA CYS A 255 -4.38 -12.19 15.28
C CYS A 255 -5.30 -11.10 15.85
N ILE A 256 -5.84 -10.27 14.97
CA ILE A 256 -6.69 -9.13 15.33
C ILE A 256 -8.14 -9.62 15.37
N CYS A 257 -8.73 -9.72 16.57
CA CYS A 257 -10.06 -10.28 16.78
C CYS A 257 -11.15 -9.21 16.88
N SER A 258 -10.79 -8.06 17.44
CA SER A 258 -11.63 -6.85 17.48
C SER A 258 -10.74 -5.64 17.74
N ALA A 259 -11.33 -4.44 17.71
CA ALA A 259 -10.61 -3.20 17.99
C ALA A 259 -9.95 -3.12 19.39
N ALA A 260 -10.31 -4.01 20.31
CA ALA A 260 -9.75 -4.03 21.67
C ALA A 260 -9.07 -5.36 22.04
N VAL A 261 -9.19 -6.39 21.19
CA VAL A 261 -8.74 -7.74 21.53
C VAL A 261 -7.86 -8.28 20.40
N ASN A 262 -6.60 -8.51 20.76
CA ASN A 262 -5.63 -9.19 19.92
C ASN A 262 -5.24 -10.51 20.59
N ALA A 263 -4.93 -11.51 19.77
CA ALA A 263 -4.43 -12.81 20.20
C ALA A 263 -3.14 -13.15 19.43
N THR A 264 -2.40 -14.17 19.87
CA THR A 264 -1.17 -14.59 19.20
C THR A 264 -1.40 -15.51 18.00
N ARG A 265 -2.52 -16.26 17.96
CA ARG A 265 -2.78 -17.24 16.89
C ARG A 265 -4.24 -17.32 16.43
N GLU A 266 -5.19 -17.25 17.36
CA GLU A 266 -6.61 -17.41 17.05
C GLU A 266 -7.49 -16.65 18.06
N CYS A 267 -8.67 -16.28 17.60
CA CYS A 267 -9.69 -15.58 18.37
C CYS A 267 -10.51 -16.57 19.21
N GLY A 268 -10.71 -16.25 20.48
CA GLY A 268 -11.56 -17.03 21.37
C GLY A 268 -13.04 -16.95 20.96
N ALA A 269 -13.82 -17.97 21.28
CA ALA A 269 -15.26 -17.97 21.05
C ALA A 269 -15.93 -16.73 21.68
N GLY A 270 -16.63 -15.93 20.87
CA GLY A 270 -17.30 -14.69 21.31
C GLY A 270 -16.44 -13.41 21.27
N SER A 271 -15.18 -13.48 20.83
CA SER A 271 -14.30 -12.29 20.71
C SER A 271 -14.43 -11.52 19.39
N VAL A 272 -15.13 -12.08 18.41
CA VAL A 272 -15.36 -11.47 17.09
C VAL A 272 -16.70 -10.73 17.13
N SER A 273 -16.65 -9.40 17.13
CA SER A 273 -17.84 -8.57 16.96
C SER A 273 -18.08 -8.38 15.47
N SER A 274 -19.05 -9.11 14.91
CA SER A 274 -19.38 -9.07 13.49
C SER A 274 -19.81 -7.67 13.05
N THR A 275 -18.95 -6.98 12.29
CA THR A 275 -19.27 -5.73 11.59
C THR A 275 -20.07 -6.00 10.31
N ALA A 276 -21.12 -6.81 10.41
CA ALA A 276 -22.16 -6.93 9.38
C ALA A 276 -23.44 -6.29 9.92
N GLY A 277 -23.62 -4.99 9.66
CA GLY A 277 -24.95 -4.37 9.59
C GLY A 277 -25.69 -4.08 10.90
N GLN A 278 -25.03 -3.60 11.97
CA GLN A 278 -25.76 -3.05 13.13
C GLN A 278 -25.46 -1.57 13.37
N LYS A 279 -26.53 -0.77 13.36
CA LYS A 279 -26.55 0.66 13.71
C LYS A 279 -25.93 0.84 15.12
N PRO A 280 -25.03 1.81 15.33
CA PRO A 280 -24.39 1.97 16.63
C PRO A 280 -25.42 2.38 17.68
N TRP A 281 -25.58 1.51 18.68
CA TRP A 281 -26.43 1.73 19.84
C TRP A 281 -25.81 2.82 20.72
N GLN A 282 -26.49 3.96 20.80
CA GLN A 282 -26.07 5.21 21.47
C GLN A 282 -25.91 5.14 23.00
N ARG A 283 -25.82 3.96 23.63
CA ARG A 283 -26.01 3.84 25.08
C ARG A 283 -24.77 4.06 25.95
N THR A 284 -23.57 4.11 25.40
CA THR A 284 -22.35 4.35 26.19
C THR A 284 -21.89 5.81 26.19
N SER A 285 -22.37 6.63 25.24
CA SER A 285 -22.09 8.08 25.21
C SER A 285 -22.88 8.84 26.29
N SER A 286 -24.08 8.39 26.63
CA SER A 286 -24.92 9.05 27.63
C SER A 286 -24.33 9.01 29.04
N PHE A 287 -23.66 7.93 29.45
CA PHE A 287 -23.11 7.83 30.82
C PHE A 287 -21.92 8.78 31.08
N LEU A 288 -21.06 8.98 30.08
CA LEU A 288 -19.93 9.91 30.18
C LEU A 288 -20.39 11.37 30.08
N LEU A 289 -21.41 11.65 29.27
CA LEU A 289 -22.04 12.97 29.21
C LEU A 289 -22.81 13.29 30.50
N THR A 290 -23.49 12.32 31.12
CA THR A 290 -24.18 12.55 32.40
C THR A 290 -23.22 12.80 33.56
N CYS A 291 -22.06 12.12 33.60
CA CYS A 291 -21.05 12.37 34.63
C CYS A 291 -20.38 13.74 34.47
N THR A 292 -20.11 14.19 33.24
CA THR A 292 -19.54 15.52 32.97
C THR A 292 -20.54 16.64 33.27
N VAL A 293 -21.83 16.45 32.97
CA VAL A 293 -22.89 17.40 33.36
C VAL A 293 -23.07 17.42 34.89
N TYR A 294 -23.11 16.29 35.58
CA TYR A 294 -23.22 16.24 37.05
C TYR A 294 -22.03 16.91 37.75
N TYR A 295 -20.81 16.71 37.25
CA TYR A 295 -19.60 17.34 37.80
C TYR A 295 -19.60 18.86 37.55
N SER A 296 -20.10 19.32 36.40
CA SER A 296 -20.24 20.76 36.13
C SER A 296 -21.31 21.43 37.00
N VAL A 297 -22.45 20.79 37.22
CA VAL A 297 -23.57 21.35 38.02
C VAL A 297 -23.21 21.43 39.50
N SER A 298 -22.49 20.45 40.05
CA SER A 298 -22.02 20.46 41.44
C SER A 298 -20.96 21.56 41.69
N VAL A 299 -20.10 21.85 40.71
CA VAL A 299 -19.11 22.94 40.78
C VAL A 299 -19.77 24.33 40.68
N PHE A 300 -20.81 24.50 39.86
CA PHE A 300 -21.59 25.75 39.79
C PHE A 300 -22.50 25.95 41.01
N GLY A 301 -23.02 24.87 41.62
CA GLY A 301 -23.80 24.92 42.85
C GLY A 301 -23.00 25.44 44.06
N TYR A 302 -21.76 24.95 44.24
CA TYR A 302 -20.86 25.43 45.30
C TYR A 302 -20.44 26.90 45.13
N SER A 303 -20.33 27.37 43.88
CA SER A 303 -20.00 28.77 43.58
C SER A 303 -21.15 29.74 43.88
N ARG A 304 -22.42 29.30 43.76
CA ARG A 304 -23.59 30.14 44.04
C ARG A 304 -23.87 30.28 45.53
N GLN A 305 -23.60 29.25 46.32
CA GLN A 305 -23.82 29.26 47.78
C GLN A 305 -22.83 30.16 48.52
N SER A 306 -21.65 30.38 47.93
CA SER A 306 -20.63 31.31 48.44
C SER A 306 -20.94 32.78 48.14
N PHE A 307 -21.91 33.07 47.26
CA PHE A 307 -22.28 34.44 46.87
C PHE A 307 -23.52 34.97 47.62
N VAL A 308 -24.41 34.08 48.09
CA VAL A 308 -25.67 34.47 48.77
C VAL A 308 -25.46 34.77 50.26
N THR A 309 -24.45 34.19 50.92
CA THR A 309 -24.16 34.45 52.35
C THR A 309 -23.50 35.80 52.64
N GLN A 310 -23.16 36.59 51.61
CA GLN A 310 -22.50 37.89 51.75
C GLN A 310 -23.45 39.10 51.65
N PHE A 311 -24.75 38.89 51.42
CA PHE A 311 -25.75 39.97 51.17
C PHE A 311 -26.83 40.12 52.26
N GLN A 312 -26.62 39.57 53.47
CA GLN A 312 -27.59 39.68 54.59
C GLN A 312 -26.98 40.18 55.90
N ARG A 313 -25.87 40.92 55.85
CA ARG A 313 -25.34 41.62 57.02
C ARG A 313 -24.79 42.99 56.62
N ASP A 314 -25.72 43.86 56.29
CA ASP A 314 -25.71 45.31 56.56
C ASP A 314 -27.16 45.74 56.77
#